data_AF-A0A397AW10-F1
#
_entry.id   AF-A0A397AW10-F1
#
_cell.length_a   1.000
_cell.length_b   1.000
_cell.length_c   1.000
_cell.angle_alpha   90.00
_cell.angle_beta   90.00
_cell.angle_gamma   90.00
#
_symmetry.space_group_name_H-M   'P 1'
#
loop_
_entity.id
_entity.type
_entity.pdbx_description
1 polymer ?
#
loop_
_entity_poly.entity_id
_entity_poly.type
_entity_poly.pdbx_seq_one_letter_code
_entity_poly.pdbx_strand_id
1 'polypeptide(L)'
;MPQISDAEAFQDAKDIKRDQLRINGVLFPGIVGYDALIKALVDEIHRVAVAFRPSYHAFASTYEEMAKRILHSINRTESGGGSYEVLTSLVTPPRPHATSLVLLRPNSKAATPLHIHIEMGPYEDHEGTWCFGLRTVVSAETSYVICDSDDPTTEWLAVQAKYENRLAFSIGMSPFTSETRGAREDGGQVQLLRCF
;
A
#
# COMPACT_ATOMS: atom_id res chain seq x y z
N MET A 1 12.86 6.16 -13.13
CA MET A 1 12.03 6.15 -11.91
C MET A 1 12.73 7.01 -10.86
N PRO A 2 12.02 7.80 -10.05
CA PRO A 2 12.64 8.52 -8.94
C PRO A 2 13.29 7.51 -7.98
N GLN A 3 14.55 7.74 -7.61
CA GLN A 3 15.24 6.89 -6.63
C GLN A 3 14.79 7.27 -5.22
N ILE A 4 14.58 6.26 -4.36
CA ILE A 4 14.32 6.48 -2.94
C ILE A 4 15.64 6.84 -2.26
N SER A 5 15.64 7.91 -1.47
CA SER A 5 16.83 8.31 -0.71
C SER A 5 17.11 7.36 0.45
N ASP A 6 18.37 7.29 0.88
CA ASP A 6 18.78 6.46 2.03
C ASP A 6 18.02 6.83 3.32
N ALA A 7 17.62 8.10 3.46
CA ALA A 7 16.87 8.58 4.61
C ALA A 7 15.42 8.07 4.61
N GLU A 8 14.78 8.05 3.44
CA GLU A 8 13.43 7.49 3.26
C GLU A 8 13.45 5.98 3.49
N ALA A 9 14.40 5.26 2.89
CA ALA A 9 14.56 3.82 3.08
C ALA A 9 14.79 3.45 4.56
N PHE A 10 15.50 4.29 5.32
CA PHE A 10 15.71 4.08 6.76
C PHE A 10 14.42 4.23 7.58
N GLN A 11 13.55 5.20 7.24
CA GLN A 11 12.25 5.34 7.92
C GLN A 11 11.31 4.19 7.56
N ASP A 12 11.25 3.81 6.29
CA ASP A 12 10.47 2.64 5.85
C ASP A 12 10.90 1.39 6.61
N ALA A 13 12.22 1.17 6.74
CA ALA A 13 12.77 0.05 7.49
C ALA A 13 12.38 0.07 8.98
N LYS A 14 12.14 1.23 9.58
CA LYS A 14 11.73 1.33 10.98
C LYS A 14 10.24 1.01 11.14
N ASP A 15 9.40 1.51 10.25
CA ASP A 15 7.96 1.31 10.31
C ASP A 15 7.59 -0.14 9.96
N ILE A 16 8.24 -0.71 8.94
CA ILE A 16 7.93 -2.05 8.44
C ILE A 16 8.39 -3.18 9.36
N LYS A 17 9.40 -2.92 10.20
CA LYS A 17 9.89 -3.85 11.25
C LYS A 17 8.88 -4.11 12.37
N ARG A 18 7.67 -3.56 12.28
CA ARG A 18 6.58 -3.83 13.24
C ARG A 18 5.39 -4.51 12.57
N ASP A 19 5.32 -4.46 11.26
CA ASP A 19 4.17 -4.89 10.49
C ASP A 19 4.39 -6.26 9.85
N GLN A 20 3.31 -7.04 9.77
CA GLN A 20 3.30 -8.27 8.98
C GLN A 20 2.97 -7.92 7.53
N LEU A 21 3.62 -8.60 6.58
CA LEU A 21 3.35 -8.41 5.15
C LEU A 21 2.85 -9.70 4.54
N ARG A 22 1.95 -9.59 3.57
CA ARG A 22 1.51 -10.70 2.73
C ARG A 22 1.77 -10.37 1.28
N ILE A 23 2.76 -11.03 0.67
CA ILE A 23 3.13 -10.84 -0.74
C ILE A 23 2.54 -12.00 -1.53
N ASN A 24 1.60 -11.72 -2.45
CA ASN A 24 0.94 -12.72 -3.30
C ASN A 24 0.44 -13.96 -2.53
N GLY A 25 -0.06 -13.76 -1.30
CA GLY A 25 -0.58 -14.81 -0.43
C GLY A 25 0.42 -15.38 0.59
N VAL A 26 1.72 -15.15 0.41
CA VAL A 26 2.77 -15.63 1.34
C VAL A 26 2.95 -14.63 2.48
N LEU A 27 2.84 -15.10 3.73
CA LEU A 27 2.93 -14.28 4.93
C LEU A 27 4.39 -14.17 5.42
N PHE A 28 4.83 -12.93 5.64
CA PHE A 28 6.12 -12.55 6.21
C PHE A 28 5.88 -11.84 7.56
N PRO A 29 6.38 -12.40 8.69
CA PRO A 29 6.19 -11.78 10.00
C PRO A 29 7.04 -10.51 10.17
N GLY A 30 6.61 -9.62 11.06
CA GLY A 30 7.20 -8.28 11.26
C GLY A 30 8.59 -8.24 11.91
N ILE A 31 9.41 -9.27 11.77
CA ILE A 31 10.79 -9.33 12.31
C ILE A 31 11.80 -9.84 11.28
N VAL A 32 11.36 -10.09 10.05
CA VAL A 32 12.20 -10.67 8.97
C VAL A 32 13.31 -9.71 8.52
N GLY A 33 13.11 -8.40 8.75
CA GLY A 33 14.07 -7.34 8.39
C GLY A 33 13.85 -6.81 6.97
N TYR A 34 14.25 -5.55 6.74
CA TYR A 34 14.00 -4.82 5.49
C TYR A 34 14.63 -5.53 4.28
N ASP A 35 15.92 -5.88 4.35
CA ASP A 35 16.63 -6.51 3.23
C ASP A 35 16.04 -7.86 2.81
N ALA A 36 15.55 -8.63 3.78
CA ALA A 36 14.90 -9.90 3.50
C ALA A 36 13.51 -9.71 2.85
N LEU A 37 12.78 -8.65 3.19
CA LEU A 37 11.53 -8.28 2.50
C LEU A 37 11.80 -7.77 1.08
N ILE A 38 12.84 -6.96 0.89
CA ILE A 38 13.28 -6.54 -0.45
C ILE A 38 13.63 -7.76 -1.29
N LYS A 39 14.43 -8.69 -0.75
CA LYS A 39 14.77 -9.93 -1.46
C LYS A 39 13.52 -10.74 -1.82
N ALA A 40 12.58 -10.91 -0.89
CA ALA A 40 11.34 -11.63 -1.14
C ALA A 40 10.49 -10.98 -2.24
N LEU A 41 10.42 -9.64 -2.26
CA LEU A 41 9.75 -8.90 -3.33
C LEU A 41 10.47 -9.06 -4.66
N VAL A 42 11.81 -8.96 -4.70
CA VAL A 42 12.61 -9.18 -5.91
C VAL A 42 12.38 -10.58 -6.49
N ASP A 43 12.44 -11.60 -5.64
CA ASP A 43 12.20 -12.99 -6.04
C ASP A 43 10.79 -13.17 -6.60
N GLU A 44 9.78 -12.53 -5.99
CA GLU A 44 8.40 -12.59 -6.45
C GLU A 44 8.16 -11.84 -7.77
N ILE A 45 8.72 -10.64 -7.91
CA ILE A 45 8.69 -9.86 -9.17
C ILE A 45 9.33 -10.68 -10.29
N HIS A 46 10.50 -11.26 -10.02
CA HIS A 46 11.18 -12.12 -10.98
C HIS A 46 10.33 -13.31 -11.38
N ARG A 47 9.75 -14.02 -10.40
CA ARG A 47 8.87 -15.17 -10.63
C ARG A 47 7.68 -14.81 -11.51
N VAL A 48 6.99 -13.71 -11.19
CA VAL A 48 5.80 -13.24 -11.93
C VAL A 48 6.16 -12.81 -13.35
N ALA A 49 7.25 -12.07 -13.53
CA ALA A 49 7.69 -11.58 -14.84
C ALA A 49 8.15 -12.73 -15.76
N VAL A 50 8.96 -13.67 -15.24
CA VAL A 50 9.46 -14.82 -16.01
C VAL A 50 8.35 -15.81 -16.35
N ALA A 51 7.39 -16.02 -15.43
CA ALA A 51 6.21 -16.84 -15.69
C ALA A 51 5.36 -16.28 -16.84
N PHE A 52 5.29 -14.94 -16.97
CA PHE A 52 4.62 -14.31 -18.10
C PHE A 52 5.42 -14.42 -19.41
N ARG A 53 6.74 -14.11 -19.37
CA ARG A 53 7.63 -14.35 -20.51
C ARG A 53 9.09 -14.55 -20.07
N PRO A 54 9.76 -15.65 -20.48
CA PRO A 54 11.12 -15.96 -20.03
C PRO A 54 12.18 -14.87 -20.29
N SER A 55 12.03 -14.10 -21.36
CA SER A 55 12.93 -13.00 -21.70
C SER A 55 12.99 -11.89 -20.65
N TYR A 56 11.99 -11.79 -19.75
CA TYR A 56 12.01 -10.83 -18.66
C TYR A 56 13.12 -11.09 -17.63
N HIS A 57 13.77 -12.25 -17.64
CA HIS A 57 14.97 -12.48 -16.84
C HIS A 57 16.07 -11.42 -17.09
N ALA A 58 16.14 -10.83 -18.28
CA ALA A 58 17.11 -9.79 -18.63
C ALA A 58 16.98 -8.49 -17.80
N PHE A 59 15.83 -8.26 -17.16
CA PHE A 59 15.52 -7.04 -16.41
C PHE A 59 15.74 -7.18 -14.90
N ALA A 60 16.40 -8.26 -14.45
CA ALA A 60 16.64 -8.52 -13.03
C ALA A 60 17.31 -7.36 -12.28
N SER A 61 18.15 -6.56 -12.95
CA SER A 61 18.79 -5.38 -12.39
C SER A 61 17.80 -4.26 -11.99
N THR A 62 16.58 -4.28 -12.51
CA THR A 62 15.55 -3.27 -12.22
C THR A 62 14.60 -3.67 -11.08
N TYR A 63 14.55 -4.96 -10.74
CA TYR A 63 13.58 -5.48 -9.78
C TYR A 63 13.81 -5.01 -8.36
N GLU A 64 15.07 -4.77 -7.97
CA GLU A 64 15.39 -4.25 -6.64
C GLU A 64 14.81 -2.84 -6.43
N GLU A 65 14.94 -1.97 -7.42
CA GLU A 65 14.38 -0.62 -7.35
C GLU A 65 12.84 -0.63 -7.36
N MET A 66 12.23 -1.53 -8.12
CA MET A 66 10.77 -1.76 -8.07
C MET A 66 10.34 -2.25 -6.68
N ALA A 67 11.07 -3.19 -6.09
CA ALA A 67 10.79 -3.73 -4.76
C ALA A 67 10.89 -2.63 -3.69
N LYS A 68 11.93 -1.81 -3.70
CA LYS A 68 12.07 -0.65 -2.81
C LYS A 68 10.88 0.30 -2.95
N ARG A 69 10.46 0.60 -4.19
CA ARG A 69 9.32 1.49 -4.44
C ARG A 69 8.00 0.92 -3.92
N ILE A 70 7.72 -0.36 -4.17
CA ILE A 70 6.53 -1.04 -3.64
C ILE A 70 6.51 -0.96 -2.13
N LEU A 71 7.66 -1.21 -1.49
CA LEU A 71 7.79 -1.24 -0.04
C LEU A 71 7.61 0.16 0.58
N HIS A 72 8.11 1.20 -0.08
CA HIS A 72 7.91 2.59 0.33
C HIS A 72 6.45 3.02 0.27
N SER A 73 5.75 2.64 -0.80
CA SER A 73 4.33 3.01 -1.00
C SER A 73 3.36 2.23 -0.10
N ILE A 74 3.83 1.25 0.66
CA ILE A 74 3.01 0.52 1.64
C ILE A 74 3.51 0.78 3.05
N ASN A 75 2.89 1.76 3.69
CA ASN A 75 3.16 2.06 5.09
C ASN A 75 1.85 2.21 5.88
N ARG A 76 1.88 1.78 7.14
CA ARG A 76 0.71 1.79 8.02
C ARG A 76 0.33 3.20 8.48
N THR A 77 1.31 4.11 8.48
CA THR A 77 1.15 5.50 8.92
C THR A 77 0.26 6.29 7.97
N GLU A 78 0.56 6.26 6.67
CA GLU A 78 -0.20 6.90 5.60
C GLU A 78 -1.58 6.26 5.44
N SER A 79 -1.64 4.93 5.35
CA SER A 79 -2.91 4.22 5.22
C SER A 79 -3.84 4.43 6.41
N GLY A 80 -3.30 4.48 7.64
CA GLY A 80 -4.03 4.81 8.86
C GLY A 80 -4.43 6.28 8.95
N GLY A 81 -3.57 7.20 8.52
CA GLY A 81 -3.85 8.63 8.46
C GLY A 81 -4.99 8.95 7.49
N GLY A 82 -4.87 8.51 6.23
CA GLY A 82 -5.90 8.73 5.21
C GLY A 82 -7.25 8.11 5.61
N SER A 83 -7.24 6.92 6.19
CA SER A 83 -8.46 6.27 6.68
C SER A 83 -9.11 7.04 7.84
N TYR A 84 -8.29 7.55 8.77
CA TYR A 84 -8.75 8.36 9.89
C TYR A 84 -9.34 9.69 9.43
N GLU A 85 -8.72 10.38 8.48
CA GLU A 85 -9.19 11.65 7.93
C GLU A 85 -10.55 11.50 7.24
N VAL A 86 -10.69 10.49 6.36
CA VAL A 86 -11.96 10.18 5.69
C VAL A 86 -13.05 9.90 6.72
N LEU A 87 -12.77 9.03 7.71
CA LEU A 87 -13.78 8.67 8.70
C LEU A 87 -14.15 9.86 9.60
N THR A 88 -13.16 10.66 10.01
CA THR A 88 -13.38 11.89 10.80
C THR A 88 -14.26 12.89 10.05
N SER A 89 -14.07 13.03 8.73
CA SER A 89 -14.86 13.93 7.89
C SER A 89 -16.35 13.55 7.82
N LEU A 90 -16.67 12.27 8.00
CA LEU A 90 -18.04 11.76 7.95
C LEU A 90 -18.78 11.89 9.28
N VAL A 91 -18.05 11.81 10.40
CA VAL A 91 -18.66 11.79 11.73
C VAL A 91 -18.57 13.14 12.47
N THR A 92 -17.73 14.05 11.98
CA THR A 92 -17.55 15.38 12.57
C THR A 92 -18.40 16.40 11.82
N PRO A 93 -19.29 17.16 12.49
CA PRO A 93 -20.07 18.21 11.82
C PRO A 93 -19.16 19.31 11.25
N PRO A 94 -19.48 19.88 10.08
CA PRO A 94 -18.76 21.04 9.57
C PRO A 94 -18.95 22.26 10.49
N ARG A 95 -17.91 23.08 10.62
CA ARG A 95 -17.93 24.32 11.43
C ARG A 95 -19.01 25.29 10.90
N PRO A 96 -19.68 26.08 11.77
CA PRO A 96 -19.33 26.42 13.15
C PRO A 96 -19.96 25.54 14.25
N HIS A 97 -20.76 24.53 13.92
CA HIS A 97 -21.53 23.73 14.88
C HIS A 97 -20.73 22.55 15.48
N ALA A 98 -19.42 22.73 15.67
CA ALA A 98 -18.46 21.66 15.89
C ALA A 98 -18.39 21.17 17.34
N THR A 99 -19.47 20.57 17.84
CA THR A 99 -19.36 19.57 18.92
C THR A 99 -19.55 18.21 18.28
N SER A 100 -18.44 17.49 18.04
CA SER A 100 -18.52 16.09 17.64
C SER A 100 -19.12 15.30 18.80
N LEU A 101 -20.21 14.59 18.55
CA LEU A 101 -20.84 13.70 19.54
C LEU A 101 -20.10 12.35 19.66
N VAL A 102 -19.05 12.17 18.86
CA VAL A 102 -18.29 10.92 18.81
C VAL A 102 -16.81 11.17 19.00
N LEU A 103 -16.16 10.20 19.63
CA LEU A 103 -14.72 10.04 19.65
C LEU A 103 -14.33 8.89 18.71
N LEU A 104 -13.36 9.14 17.84
CA LEU A 104 -12.82 8.10 16.97
C LEU A 104 -11.51 7.55 17.52
N ARG A 105 -11.47 6.26 17.82
CA ARG A 105 -10.31 5.59 18.40
C ARG A 105 -9.78 4.48 17.49
N PRO A 106 -8.50 4.50 17.08
CA PRO A 106 -7.88 3.38 16.39
C PRO A 106 -7.93 2.09 17.23
N ASN A 107 -8.26 0.97 16.60
CA ASN A 107 -8.23 -0.36 17.21
C ASN A 107 -7.05 -1.18 16.67
N SER A 108 -5.86 -0.89 17.18
CA SER A 108 -4.61 -1.51 16.73
C SER A 108 -4.51 -3.01 17.03
N LYS A 109 -5.36 -3.55 17.92
CA LYS A 109 -5.38 -4.99 18.25
C LYS A 109 -5.89 -5.85 17.09
N ALA A 110 -6.62 -5.26 16.16
CA ALA A 110 -7.18 -5.92 14.99
C ALA A 110 -6.34 -5.68 13.71
N ALA A 111 -5.08 -5.27 13.84
CA ALA A 111 -4.24 -4.95 12.69
C ALA A 111 -3.94 -6.23 11.86
N THR A 112 -4.48 -6.28 10.66
CA THR A 112 -4.23 -7.35 9.70
C THR A 112 -2.85 -7.15 9.04
N PRO A 113 -2.29 -8.14 8.34
CA PRO A 113 -1.07 -7.92 7.54
C PRO A 113 -1.28 -6.84 6.47
N LEU A 114 -0.21 -6.13 6.13
CA LEU A 114 -0.16 -5.31 4.92
C LEU A 114 -0.13 -6.25 3.70
N HIS A 115 -0.96 -6.00 2.70
CA HIS A 115 -1.09 -6.87 1.53
C HIS A 115 -0.42 -6.24 0.31
N ILE A 116 0.36 -7.04 -0.40
CA ILE A 116 0.99 -6.69 -1.67
C ILE A 116 0.59 -7.77 -2.68
N HIS A 117 -0.10 -7.35 -3.73
CA HIS A 117 -0.42 -8.20 -4.88
C HIS A 117 0.37 -7.74 -6.09
N ILE A 118 1.09 -8.65 -6.75
CA ILE A 118 1.97 -8.37 -7.88
C ILE A 118 1.54 -9.26 -9.05
N GLU A 119 1.31 -8.65 -10.20
CA GLU A 119 0.97 -9.35 -11.44
C GLU A 119 1.52 -8.62 -12.66
N MET A 120 1.57 -9.29 -13.81
CA MET A 120 1.84 -8.64 -15.09
C MET A 120 0.53 -8.19 -15.73
N GLY A 121 0.53 -7.04 -16.40
CA GLY A 121 -0.64 -6.65 -17.18
C GLY A 121 -0.56 -5.26 -17.79
N PRO A 122 -1.63 -4.88 -18.52
CA PRO A 122 -1.74 -3.55 -19.11
C PRO A 122 -2.07 -2.49 -18.05
N TYR A 123 -1.53 -1.30 -18.22
CA TYR A 123 -1.83 -0.12 -17.41
C TYR A 123 -1.74 1.13 -18.28
N GLU A 124 -2.35 2.22 -17.85
CA GLU A 124 -2.24 3.52 -18.51
C GLU A 124 -1.21 4.36 -17.76
N ASP A 125 -0.27 5.03 -18.43
CA ASP A 125 0.69 5.92 -17.78
C ASP A 125 0.07 7.28 -17.38
N HIS A 126 0.88 8.21 -16.86
CA HIS A 126 0.41 9.54 -16.47
C HIS A 126 -0.03 10.43 -17.65
N GLU A 127 0.38 10.10 -18.88
CA GLU A 127 0.04 10.82 -20.10
C GLU A 127 -1.18 10.22 -20.82
N GLY A 128 -1.80 9.18 -20.24
CA GLY A 128 -2.93 8.48 -20.85
C GLY A 128 -2.54 7.46 -21.92
N THR A 129 -1.26 7.07 -21.99
CA THR A 129 -0.77 6.09 -22.95
C THR A 129 -0.86 4.68 -22.36
N TRP A 130 -1.37 3.73 -23.15
CA TRP A 130 -1.42 2.32 -22.77
C TRP A 130 -0.03 1.67 -22.80
N CYS A 131 0.31 1.09 -21.66
CA CYS A 131 1.57 0.46 -21.34
C CYS A 131 1.34 -0.99 -20.91
N PHE A 132 2.42 -1.77 -20.85
CA PHE A 132 2.39 -3.13 -20.30
C PHE A 132 3.59 -3.35 -19.41
N GLY A 133 3.37 -3.92 -18.23
CA GLY A 133 4.43 -4.13 -17.26
C GLY A 133 3.97 -4.78 -15.97
N LEU A 134 4.75 -4.54 -14.92
CA LEU A 134 4.45 -5.01 -13.58
C LEU A 134 3.35 -4.12 -12.99
N ARG A 135 2.31 -4.72 -12.43
CA ARG A 135 1.25 -4.04 -11.68
C ARG A 135 1.30 -4.51 -10.24
N THR A 136 1.18 -3.58 -9.33
CA THR A 136 1.19 -3.85 -7.90
C THR A 136 0.02 -3.16 -7.24
N VAL A 137 -0.76 -3.91 -6.47
CA VAL A 137 -1.76 -3.36 -5.58
C VAL A 137 -1.23 -3.53 -4.16
N VAL A 138 -1.09 -2.42 -3.46
CA VAL A 138 -0.77 -2.40 -2.04
C VAL A 138 -2.03 -2.05 -1.27
N SER A 139 -2.33 -2.79 -0.21
CA SER A 139 -3.50 -2.52 0.61
C SER A 139 -3.26 -2.75 2.09
N ALA A 140 -3.89 -1.92 2.90
CA ALA A 140 -3.84 -2.01 4.35
C ALA A 140 -5.25 -1.89 4.90
N GLU A 141 -5.63 -2.79 5.81
CA GLU A 141 -6.88 -2.66 6.54
C GLU A 141 -6.59 -2.14 7.95
N THR A 142 -7.35 -1.11 8.33
CA THR A 142 -7.30 -0.49 9.65
C THR A 142 -8.68 -0.58 10.27
N SER A 143 -8.71 -0.69 11.60
CA SER A 143 -9.95 -0.75 12.36
C SER A 143 -10.04 0.44 13.31
N TYR A 144 -11.24 0.97 13.45
CA TYR A 144 -11.57 2.09 14.34
C TYR A 144 -12.81 1.72 15.15
N VAL A 145 -12.92 2.30 16.34
CA VAL A 145 -14.12 2.26 17.16
C VAL A 145 -14.63 3.68 17.30
N ILE A 146 -15.91 3.86 17.04
CA ILE A 146 -16.67 5.07 17.31
C ILE A 146 -17.21 4.93 18.72
N CYS A 147 -16.81 5.83 19.61
CA CYS A 147 -17.26 5.90 20.99
C CYS A 147 -18.10 7.16 21.22
N ASP A 148 -18.83 7.18 22.33
CA ASP A 148 -19.39 8.40 22.89
C ASP A 148 -18.27 9.42 23.16
N SER A 149 -18.50 10.70 22.85
CA SER A 149 -17.52 11.76 23.10
C SER A 149 -17.32 12.08 24.59
N ASP A 150 -18.37 11.91 25.40
CA ASP A 150 -18.38 12.20 26.84
C ASP A 150 -17.89 11.01 27.66
N ASP A 151 -18.09 9.78 27.16
CA ASP A 151 -17.57 8.54 27.74
C ASP A 151 -16.87 7.64 26.69
N PRO A 152 -15.53 7.71 26.57
CA PRO A 152 -14.78 6.95 25.57
C PRO A 152 -14.76 5.43 25.83
N THR A 153 -15.30 4.97 26.97
CA THR A 153 -15.47 3.54 27.27
C THR A 153 -16.76 2.97 26.70
N THR A 154 -17.72 3.82 26.37
CA THR A 154 -18.97 3.45 25.71
C THR A 154 -18.74 3.35 24.19
N GLU A 155 -18.51 2.13 23.71
CA GLU A 155 -18.30 1.83 22.29
C GLU A 155 -19.64 1.68 21.55
N TRP A 156 -19.83 2.40 20.45
CA TRP A 156 -21.08 2.37 19.68
C TRP A 156 -20.99 1.49 18.44
N LEU A 157 -19.89 1.64 17.69
CA LEU A 157 -19.73 0.94 16.41
C LEU A 157 -18.24 0.72 16.10
N ALA A 158 -17.91 -0.47 15.61
CA ALA A 158 -16.64 -0.74 14.96
C ALA A 158 -16.73 -0.47 13.45
N VAL A 159 -15.73 0.21 12.91
CA VAL A 159 -15.61 0.52 11.48
C VAL A 159 -14.27 0.00 11.00
N GLN A 160 -14.28 -0.73 9.89
CA GLN A 160 -13.06 -1.09 9.18
C GLN A 160 -12.87 -0.13 8.01
N ALA A 161 -11.62 0.18 7.70
CA ALA A 161 -11.25 0.92 6.52
C ALA A 161 -10.19 0.13 5.77
N LYS A 162 -10.30 0.11 4.44
CA LYS A 162 -9.30 -0.45 3.54
C LYS A 162 -8.70 0.69 2.74
N TYR A 163 -7.40 0.88 2.92
CA TYR A 163 -6.59 1.71 2.04
C TYR A 163 -6.07 0.84 0.90
N GLU A 164 -6.15 1.35 -0.33
CA GLU A 164 -5.57 0.72 -1.52
C GLU A 164 -4.80 1.76 -2.32
N ASN A 165 -3.57 1.43 -2.69
CA ASN A 165 -2.78 2.18 -3.65
C ASN A 165 -2.30 1.23 -4.76
N ARG A 166 -2.13 1.77 -5.97
CA ARG A 166 -1.75 1.01 -7.15
C ARG A 166 -0.49 1.59 -7.74
N LEU A 167 0.45 0.70 -8.02
CA LEU A 167 1.68 1.01 -8.71
C LEU A 167 1.74 0.22 -10.01
N ALA A 168 2.36 0.81 -11.03
CA ALA A 168 2.71 0.09 -12.23
C ALA A 168 4.11 0.48 -12.70
N PHE A 169 4.85 -0.47 -13.25
CA PHE A 169 6.23 -0.29 -13.69
C PHE A 169 6.42 -0.84 -15.10
N SER A 170 6.97 -0.02 -16.00
CA SER A 170 7.38 -0.46 -17.33
C SER A 170 8.59 -1.38 -17.21
N ILE A 171 8.59 -2.48 -17.97
CA ILE A 171 9.73 -3.40 -18.09
C ILE A 171 10.27 -3.42 -19.53
N GLY A 172 10.23 -2.28 -20.24
CA GLY A 172 11.04 -1.99 -21.44
C GLY A 172 10.85 -2.87 -22.69
N MET A 173 9.92 -3.82 -22.68
CA MET A 173 9.78 -4.88 -23.68
C MET A 173 8.54 -4.76 -24.58
N SER A 174 7.64 -3.84 -24.24
CA SER A 174 6.46 -3.61 -25.07
C SER A 174 6.82 -2.61 -26.16
N PRO A 175 6.36 -2.82 -27.42
CA PRO A 175 6.53 -1.83 -28.48
C PRO A 175 5.85 -0.48 -28.14
N PHE A 176 5.02 -0.46 -27.10
CA PHE A 176 4.31 0.72 -26.59
C PHE A 176 5.03 1.41 -25.42
N THR A 177 6.09 0.82 -24.84
CA THR A 177 6.81 1.39 -23.69
C THR A 177 8.33 1.41 -23.87
N SER A 178 8.94 2.59 -23.76
CA SER A 178 10.38 2.67 -23.47
C SER A 178 10.65 2.35 -22.00
N GLU A 179 11.87 1.92 -21.68
CA GLU A 179 12.34 1.69 -20.29
C GLU A 179 12.15 2.92 -19.38
N THR A 180 12.08 4.11 -19.98
CA THR A 180 11.92 5.41 -19.31
C THR A 180 10.46 5.87 -19.17
N ARG A 181 9.48 5.22 -19.81
CA ARG A 181 8.08 5.67 -19.94
C ARG A 181 7.16 5.28 -18.78
N GLY A 182 7.60 5.59 -17.57
CA GLY A 182 6.65 5.74 -16.47
C GLY A 182 6.52 4.53 -15.57
N ALA A 183 6.99 4.72 -14.33
CA ALA A 183 6.26 4.17 -13.22
C ALA A 183 4.99 5.03 -13.06
N ARG A 184 3.85 4.39 -12.83
CA ARG A 184 2.63 5.06 -12.39
C ARG A 184 2.40 4.73 -10.93
N GLU A 185 2.04 5.73 -10.16
CA GLU A 185 1.49 5.57 -8.82
C GLU A 185 0.17 6.32 -8.78
N ASP A 186 -0.90 5.62 -8.41
CA ASP A 186 -2.22 6.21 -8.24
C ASP A 186 -2.31 6.99 -6.92
N GLY A 187 -3.33 7.82 -6.80
CA GLY A 187 -3.70 8.36 -5.49
C GLY A 187 -4.36 7.26 -4.65
N GLY A 188 -3.88 7.08 -3.42
CA GLY A 188 -4.46 6.15 -2.45
C GLY A 188 -5.97 6.34 -2.30
N GLN A 189 -6.71 5.23 -2.28
CA GLN A 189 -8.14 5.19 -2.12
C GLN A 189 -8.50 4.58 -0.77
N VAL A 190 -9.44 5.18 -0.05
CA VAL A 190 -9.98 4.66 1.20
C VAL A 190 -11.40 4.16 0.96
N GLN A 191 -11.67 2.93 1.36
CA GLN A 191 -13.00 2.34 1.38
C GLN A 191 -13.38 2.02 2.82
N LEU A 192 -14.56 2.47 3.26
CA LEU A 192 -15.10 2.08 4.55
C LEU A 192 -15.88 0.78 4.42
N LEU A 193 -15.49 -0.20 5.23
CA LEU A 193 -16.07 -1.53 5.29
C LEU A 193 -17.00 -1.60 6.50
N ARG A 194 -18.20 -2.15 6.28
CA ARG A 194 -19.18 -2.34 7.35
C ARG A 194 -18.79 -3.58 8.15
N CYS A 195 -18.58 -3.42 9.45
CA CYS A 195 -18.51 -4.56 10.35
C CYS A 195 -19.94 -5.04 10.65
N PHE A 196 -20.22 -6.32 10.41
CA PHE A 196 -21.48 -6.99 10.79
C PHE A 196 -21.36 -7.58 12.20
#